data_AF-A0AAN9TRN7-F1
#
_entry.id   AF-A0AAN9TRN7-F1
#
_cell.length_a   1.000
_cell.length_b   1.000
_cell.length_c   1.000
_cell.angle_alpha   90.00
_cell.angle_beta   90.00
_cell.angle_gamma   90.00
#
_symmetry.space_group_name_H-M   'P 1'
#
loop_
_entity.id
_entity.type
_entity.pdbx_description
1 polymer ?
#
loop_
_entity_poly.entity_id
_entity_poly.type
_entity_poly.pdbx_seq_one_letter_code
_entity_poly.pdbx_strand_id
1 'polypeptide(L)'
;MLRSVVRSISRTSNRFYSDVAHPKITTHYTVVPRESDERWKEVNMERFEDEADVVIVGGGPSGLSAAIRLKQMCKKNDLDFRICVVEKASEVGGHILSGAVIETKGLDELLPDWRNMDHPLKTPVSIDKFAYLTETGRFNIPILPGFPMNNHGNYIVRLGHLVKWLGEQAEELGVEIYPGCAAAEILYHDDGSVKGVATGDVGIAKDGSPKSTFEPGMALHAKVTLFAEGCRGHLTKQLETKFSLRDNVAPQSYGIGLKEIWEIPAEKHTPGLVEHTIGWPLVSMTMYC
;
A
#
# COMPACT_ATOMS: atom_id res chain seq x y z
N MET A 1 -21.69 -70.54 -42.59
CA MET A 1 -22.76 -70.41 -41.57
C MET A 1 -22.17 -69.75 -40.34
N LEU A 2 -22.78 -68.64 -39.92
CA LEU A 2 -22.66 -67.94 -38.63
C LEU A 2 -21.36 -67.23 -38.21
N ARG A 3 -21.44 -65.90 -38.30
CA ARG A 3 -21.24 -64.88 -37.25
C ARG A 3 -19.85 -64.72 -36.62
N SER A 4 -19.21 -63.59 -36.92
CA SER A 4 -18.63 -62.72 -35.90
C SER A 4 -18.45 -61.30 -36.46
N VAL A 5 -19.39 -60.43 -36.12
CA VAL A 5 -19.40 -59.00 -36.44
C VAL A 5 -18.50 -58.32 -35.41
N VAL A 6 -17.28 -57.95 -35.81
CA VAL A 6 -16.45 -57.04 -35.01
C VAL A 6 -16.86 -55.61 -35.37
N ARG A 7 -17.82 -55.07 -34.61
CA ARG A 7 -18.15 -53.65 -34.63
C ARG A 7 -16.94 -52.89 -34.09
N SER A 8 -16.35 -52.06 -34.96
CA SER A 8 -15.49 -50.93 -34.60
C SER A 8 -16.23 -50.05 -33.59
N ILE A 9 -15.84 -50.16 -32.32
CA ILE A 9 -16.20 -49.16 -31.31
C ILE A 9 -15.08 -48.13 -31.33
N SER A 10 -15.21 -47.18 -32.26
CA SER A 10 -14.60 -45.86 -32.09
C SER A 10 -15.16 -45.29 -30.78
N ARG A 11 -14.38 -45.38 -29.70
CA ARG A 11 -14.61 -44.56 -28.52
C ARG A 11 -14.28 -43.12 -28.92
N THR A 12 -15.23 -42.45 -29.53
CA THR A 12 -15.30 -40.99 -29.50
C THR A 12 -15.42 -40.62 -28.02
N SER A 13 -14.28 -40.32 -27.40
CA SER A 13 -14.22 -39.60 -26.15
C SER A 13 -14.77 -38.20 -26.41
N ASN A 14 -16.09 -38.08 -26.48
CA ASN A 14 -16.75 -36.81 -26.31
C ASN A 14 -16.43 -36.36 -24.89
N ARG A 15 -15.44 -35.47 -24.74
CA ARG A 15 -15.36 -34.62 -23.57
C ARG A 15 -16.68 -33.86 -23.53
N PHE A 16 -17.58 -34.29 -22.66
CA PHE A 16 -18.66 -33.46 -22.18
C PHE A 16 -18.00 -32.28 -21.44
N TYR A 17 -17.62 -31.24 -22.17
CA TYR A 17 -17.52 -29.93 -21.54
C TYR A 17 -18.95 -29.58 -21.11
N SER A 18 -19.11 -29.23 -19.84
CA SER A 18 -20.37 -28.69 -19.36
C SER A 18 -20.74 -27.45 -20.18
N ASP A 19 -21.93 -27.39 -20.76
CA ASP A 19 -22.56 -26.19 -21.35
C ASP A 19 -22.86 -25.09 -20.31
N VAL A 20 -22.26 -25.17 -19.12
CA VAL A 20 -22.36 -24.14 -18.10
C VAL A 20 -21.38 -23.05 -18.48
N ALA A 21 -21.90 -21.91 -18.95
CA ALA A 21 -21.12 -20.68 -19.09
C ALA A 21 -20.34 -20.46 -17.79
N HIS A 22 -19.02 -20.66 -17.81
CA HIS A 22 -18.19 -20.42 -16.65
C HIS A 22 -18.40 -18.97 -16.21
N PRO A 23 -18.56 -18.69 -14.91
CA PRO A 23 -18.78 -17.34 -14.44
C PRO A 23 -17.61 -16.47 -14.91
N LYS A 24 -17.92 -15.33 -15.55
CA LYS A 24 -16.89 -14.35 -15.90
C LYS A 24 -16.26 -13.85 -14.60
N ILE A 25 -15.02 -14.27 -14.35
CA ILE A 25 -14.26 -13.92 -13.14
C ILE A 25 -13.85 -12.45 -13.19
N THR A 26 -13.49 -11.96 -14.38
CA THR A 26 -12.98 -10.61 -14.59
C THR A 26 -14.02 -9.74 -15.30
N THR A 27 -14.45 -8.70 -14.61
CA THR A 27 -15.45 -7.72 -15.09
C THR A 27 -15.02 -6.27 -14.81
N HIS A 28 -13.84 -6.10 -14.19
CA HIS A 28 -13.32 -4.79 -13.83
C HIS A 28 -12.99 -3.97 -15.09
N TYR A 29 -13.33 -2.69 -15.06
CA TYR A 29 -13.28 -1.80 -16.23
C TYR A 29 -11.87 -1.55 -16.77
N THR A 30 -10.83 -1.77 -15.96
CA THR A 30 -9.43 -1.71 -16.39
C THR A 30 -9.01 -2.90 -17.28
N VAL A 31 -9.81 -3.96 -17.32
CA VAL A 31 -9.59 -5.13 -18.19
C VAL A 31 -10.69 -5.28 -19.24
N VAL A 32 -11.92 -4.91 -18.89
CA VAL A 32 -13.09 -4.88 -19.79
C VAL A 32 -13.56 -3.43 -19.92
N PRO A 33 -13.04 -2.67 -20.91
CA PRO A 33 -13.32 -1.24 -21.03
C PRO A 33 -14.81 -0.96 -21.22
N ARG A 34 -15.33 0.03 -20.49
CA ARG A 34 -16.77 0.37 -20.46
C ARG A 34 -17.24 1.00 -21.76
N GLU A 35 -16.34 1.66 -22.47
CA GLU A 35 -16.59 2.31 -23.76
C GLU A 35 -17.04 1.30 -24.83
N SER A 36 -16.66 0.03 -24.66
CA SER A 36 -17.03 -1.08 -25.54
C SER A 36 -18.27 -1.85 -25.09
N ASP A 37 -18.88 -1.47 -23.96
CA ASP A 37 -19.99 -2.16 -23.33
C ASP A 37 -21.28 -1.36 -23.51
N GLU A 38 -22.24 -1.91 -24.27
CA GLU A 38 -23.53 -1.25 -24.54
C GLU A 38 -24.29 -0.86 -23.26
N ARG A 39 -24.03 -1.51 -22.12
CA ARG A 39 -24.64 -1.18 -20.81
C ARG A 39 -24.25 0.22 -20.31
N TRP A 40 -23.18 0.81 -20.83
CA TRP A 40 -22.63 2.10 -20.41
C TRP A 40 -22.93 3.25 -21.38
N LYS A 41 -23.57 2.96 -22.52
CA LYS A 41 -23.74 3.91 -23.64
C LYS A 41 -24.47 5.21 -23.28
N GLU A 42 -25.41 5.14 -22.35
CA GLU A 42 -26.23 6.29 -21.91
C GLU A 42 -25.79 6.85 -20.55
N VAL A 43 -24.71 6.31 -19.97
CA VAL A 43 -24.20 6.76 -18.66
C VAL A 43 -23.33 7.99 -18.86
N ASN A 44 -23.66 9.08 -18.16
CA ASN A 44 -22.78 10.24 -18.12
C ASN A 44 -21.52 9.92 -17.30
N MET A 45 -20.36 10.09 -17.92
CA MET A 45 -19.04 9.83 -17.33
C MET A 45 -18.30 11.11 -16.93
N GLU A 46 -18.94 12.28 -17.04
CA GLU A 46 -18.38 13.56 -16.62
C GLU A 46 -18.06 13.53 -15.12
N ARG A 47 -16.80 13.84 -14.78
CA ARG A 47 -16.31 13.86 -13.40
C ARG A 47 -16.42 15.28 -12.85
N PHE A 48 -16.70 15.40 -11.57
CA PHE A 48 -16.42 16.64 -10.86
C PHE A 48 -14.90 16.84 -10.80
N GLU A 49 -14.43 18.04 -11.11
CA GLU A 49 -13.02 18.41 -11.10
C GLU A 49 -12.71 19.37 -9.94
N ASP A 50 -11.61 19.12 -9.25
CA ASP A 50 -11.07 20.01 -8.22
C ASP A 50 -9.55 20.20 -8.45
N GLU A 51 -9.00 21.34 -8.01
CA GLU A 51 -7.62 21.73 -8.28
C GLU A 51 -6.84 21.99 -6.99
N ALA A 52 -5.65 21.40 -6.89
CA ALA A 52 -4.68 21.68 -5.83
C ALA A 52 -3.32 22.03 -6.44
N ASP A 53 -2.40 22.59 -5.65
CA ASP A 53 -1.03 22.78 -6.10
C ASP A 53 -0.27 21.44 -6.08
N VAL A 54 -0.49 20.65 -5.03
CA VAL A 54 0.12 19.33 -4.85
C VAL A 54 -0.93 18.31 -4.42
N VAL A 55 -0.98 17.18 -5.13
CA VAL A 55 -1.74 16.00 -4.69
C VAL A 55 -0.77 14.90 -4.27
N ILE A 56 -1.02 14.28 -3.13
CA ILE A 56 -0.22 13.20 -2.57
C ILE A 56 -1.11 11.95 -2.48
N VAL A 57 -0.70 10.88 -3.16
CA VAL A 57 -1.40 9.60 -3.18
C VAL A 57 -0.83 8.68 -2.11
N GLY A 58 -1.54 8.57 -0.97
CA GLY A 58 -1.18 7.70 0.16
C GLY A 58 -0.85 8.50 1.43
N GLY A 59 -1.64 8.27 2.48
CA GLY A 59 -1.48 8.86 3.82
C GLY A 59 -0.58 8.04 4.74
N GLY A 60 0.47 7.43 4.19
CA GLY A 60 1.50 6.71 4.96
C GLY A 60 2.58 7.63 5.52
N PRO A 61 3.62 7.07 6.20
CA PRO A 61 4.71 7.86 6.77
C PRO A 61 5.38 8.78 5.74
N SER A 62 5.62 8.28 4.51
CA SER A 62 6.25 9.07 3.44
C SER A 62 5.36 10.20 2.93
N GLY A 63 4.10 9.91 2.63
CA GLY A 63 3.15 10.90 2.12
C GLY A 63 2.87 12.02 3.11
N LEU A 64 2.64 11.67 4.38
CA LEU A 64 2.42 12.66 5.45
C LEU A 64 3.69 13.46 5.75
N SER A 65 4.87 12.84 5.74
CA SER A 65 6.13 13.56 5.92
C SER A 65 6.36 14.59 4.80
N ALA A 66 6.05 14.23 3.55
CA ALA A 66 6.12 15.15 2.42
C ALA A 66 5.12 16.30 2.58
N ALA A 67 3.88 16.00 2.96
CA ALA A 67 2.84 17.02 3.17
C ALA A 67 3.22 18.03 4.26
N ILE A 68 3.67 17.54 5.42
CA ILE A 68 4.15 18.35 6.54
C ILE A 68 5.31 19.24 6.09
N ARG A 69 6.33 18.66 5.47
CA ARG A 69 7.51 19.42 5.04
C ARG A 69 7.15 20.48 3.99
N LEU A 70 6.25 20.17 3.05
CA LEU A 70 5.78 21.14 2.07
C LEU A 70 5.06 22.31 2.74
N LYS A 71 4.15 22.08 3.69
CA LYS A 71 3.49 23.18 4.43
C LYS A 71 4.46 23.98 5.29
N GLN A 72 5.42 23.33 5.96
CA GLN A 72 6.50 24.02 6.68
C GLN A 72 7.29 24.96 5.75
N MET A 73 7.61 24.50 4.53
CA MET A 73 8.30 25.31 3.53
C MET A 73 7.41 26.44 2.99
N CYS A 74 6.12 26.20 2.78
CA CYS A 74 5.18 27.23 2.37
C CYS A 74 5.13 28.36 3.40
N LYS A 75 4.94 28.02 4.68
CA LYS A 75 4.96 28.98 5.80
C LYS A 75 6.27 29.76 5.90
N LYS A 76 7.42 29.10 5.68
CA LYS A 76 8.74 29.75 5.73
C LYS A 76 8.95 30.75 4.59
N ASN A 77 8.37 30.49 3.41
CA ASN A 77 8.58 31.30 2.20
C ASN A 77 7.38 32.18 1.84
N ASP A 78 6.39 32.30 2.74
CA ASP A 78 5.16 33.08 2.53
C ASP A 78 4.40 32.66 1.25
N LEU A 79 4.25 31.34 1.06
CA LEU A 79 3.49 30.74 -0.03
C LEU A 79 2.21 30.12 0.51
N ASP A 80 1.15 30.14 -0.30
CA ASP A 80 -0.14 29.54 0.03
C ASP A 80 -0.48 28.42 -0.97
N PHE A 81 0.21 27.29 -0.85
CA PHE A 81 -0.09 26.12 -1.68
C PHE A 81 -1.17 25.24 -1.04
N ARG A 82 -2.15 24.87 -1.86
CA ARG A 82 -3.15 23.86 -1.53
C ARG A 82 -2.55 22.47 -1.70
N ILE A 83 -2.49 21.71 -0.61
CA ILE A 83 -1.86 20.38 -0.58
C ILE A 83 -2.91 19.37 -0.11
N CYS A 84 -3.25 18.44 -0.99
CA CYS A 84 -4.26 17.41 -0.75
C CYS A 84 -3.60 16.03 -0.64
N VAL A 85 -3.94 15.26 0.40
CA VAL A 85 -3.52 13.87 0.59
C VAL A 85 -4.75 12.98 0.43
N VAL A 86 -4.71 12.04 -0.51
CA VAL A 86 -5.77 11.04 -0.67
C VAL A 86 -5.32 9.70 -0.08
N GLU A 87 -6.14 9.12 0.79
CA GLU A 87 -5.86 7.85 1.48
C GLU A 87 -7.05 6.90 1.31
N LYS A 88 -6.75 5.65 0.93
CA LYS A 88 -7.77 4.61 0.70
C LYS A 88 -8.41 4.12 1.99
N ALA A 89 -7.65 4.05 3.08
CA ALA A 89 -8.16 3.65 4.39
C ALA A 89 -9.26 4.61 4.85
N SER A 90 -10.30 4.09 5.50
CA SER A 90 -11.41 4.89 6.05
C SER A 90 -10.96 5.93 7.08
N GLU A 91 -9.78 5.75 7.66
CA GLU A 91 -9.10 6.70 8.52
C GLU A 91 -7.57 6.61 8.28
N VAL A 92 -6.87 7.72 8.56
CA VAL A 92 -5.40 7.75 8.48
C VAL A 92 -4.81 6.72 9.44
N GLY A 93 -3.89 5.88 8.92
CA GLY A 93 -3.30 4.78 9.67
C GLY A 93 -4.05 3.44 9.57
N GLY A 94 -5.28 3.40 9.04
CA GLY A 94 -6.12 2.21 9.03
C GLY A 94 -5.60 1.03 8.18
N HIS A 95 -4.77 1.30 7.16
CA HIS A 95 -4.12 0.27 6.35
C HIS A 95 -2.63 0.08 6.68
N ILE A 96 -2.11 0.71 7.74
CA ILE A 96 -0.70 0.60 8.10
C ILE A 96 -0.41 -0.70 8.84
N LEU A 97 0.49 -1.51 8.28
CA LEU A 97 0.97 -2.75 8.88
C LEU A 97 2.50 -2.75 8.97
N SER A 98 3.04 -2.85 10.19
CA SER A 98 4.47 -3.00 10.46
C SER A 98 4.71 -3.54 11.86
N GLY A 99 5.77 -4.34 12.05
CA GLY A 99 6.28 -4.73 13.37
C GLY A 99 6.96 -3.57 14.11
N ALA A 100 7.42 -2.57 13.36
CA ALA A 100 7.82 -1.23 13.74
C ALA A 100 8.72 -1.09 14.98
N VAL A 101 10.02 -1.24 14.73
CA VAL A 101 11.07 -0.53 15.45
C VAL A 101 11.51 0.62 14.56
N ILE A 102 11.44 1.85 15.06
CA ILE A 102 11.72 3.05 14.26
C ILE A 102 12.97 3.77 14.73
N GLU A 103 13.80 4.13 13.75
CA GLU A 103 14.93 5.04 13.91
C GLU A 103 14.41 6.48 13.81
N THR A 104 14.81 7.34 14.75
CA THR A 104 14.12 8.62 14.95
C THR A 104 14.61 9.74 14.05
N LYS A 105 15.75 9.60 13.35
CA LYS A 105 16.34 10.72 12.60
C LYS A 105 15.39 11.38 11.62
N GLY A 106 14.60 10.60 10.88
CA GLY A 106 13.61 11.17 9.96
C GLY A 106 12.57 12.04 10.68
N LEU A 107 12.15 11.64 11.89
CA LEU A 107 11.22 12.40 12.72
C LEU A 107 11.92 13.59 13.39
N ASP A 108 13.15 13.41 13.86
CA ASP A 108 14.01 14.47 14.42
C ASP A 108 14.23 15.60 13.40
N GLU A 109 14.41 15.25 12.13
CA GLU A 109 14.53 16.22 11.05
C GLU A 109 13.19 16.87 10.69
N LEU A 110 12.09 16.10 10.66
CA LEU A 110 10.77 16.58 10.25
C LEU A 110 10.11 17.49 11.29
N LEU A 111 10.14 17.07 12.56
CA LEU A 111 9.47 17.71 13.69
C LEU A 111 10.45 17.76 14.87
N PRO A 112 11.45 18.65 14.89
CA PRO A 112 12.53 18.62 15.89
C PRO A 112 12.07 18.60 17.36
N ASP A 113 10.94 19.22 17.65
CA ASP A 113 10.35 19.31 18.99
C ASP A 113 9.37 18.17 19.34
N TRP A 114 9.28 17.11 18.52
CA TRP A 114 8.29 16.04 18.68
C TRP A 114 8.30 15.39 20.07
N ARG A 115 9.45 15.34 20.75
CA ARG A 115 9.59 14.77 22.10
C ARG A 115 8.85 15.57 23.19
N ASN A 116 8.55 16.84 22.93
CA ASN A 116 7.80 17.71 23.83
C ASN A 116 6.30 17.77 23.48
N MET A 117 5.89 17.14 22.38
CA MET A 117 4.50 17.02 21.95
C MET A 117 3.85 15.77 22.57
N ASP A 118 2.52 15.67 22.50
CA ASP A 118 1.86 14.41 22.85
C ASP A 118 2.01 13.37 21.71
N HIS A 119 3.15 12.69 21.69
CA HIS A 119 3.52 11.74 20.63
C HIS A 119 3.28 10.27 21.04
N PRO A 120 3.03 9.35 20.09
CA PRO A 120 2.78 7.92 20.41
C PRO A 120 4.05 7.08 20.67
N LEU A 121 5.25 7.64 20.50
CA LEU A 121 6.53 6.93 20.70
C LEU A 121 6.88 6.78 22.19
N LYS A 122 6.28 5.82 22.91
CA LYS A 122 6.46 5.69 24.37
C LYS A 122 7.44 4.60 24.83
N THR A 123 7.84 3.67 23.95
CA THR A 123 8.64 2.50 24.34
C THR A 123 10.02 2.53 23.70
N PRO A 124 11.05 3.07 24.38
CA PRO A 124 12.43 2.99 23.88
C PRO A 124 12.91 1.54 23.87
N VAL A 125 13.72 1.17 22.88
CA VAL A 125 14.38 -0.14 22.85
C VAL A 125 15.47 -0.18 23.91
N SER A 126 15.45 -1.22 24.74
CA SER A 126 16.40 -1.45 25.82
C SER A 126 17.21 -2.74 25.65
N ILE A 127 16.66 -3.73 24.93
CA ILE A 127 17.28 -5.04 24.75
C ILE A 127 17.01 -5.54 23.32
N ASP A 128 18.08 -5.92 22.61
CA ASP A 128 17.98 -6.67 21.36
C ASP A 128 18.41 -8.13 21.56
N LYS A 129 17.64 -9.07 20.98
CA LYS A 129 17.98 -10.50 20.93
C LYS A 129 17.91 -11.01 19.50
N PHE A 130 18.90 -11.82 19.15
CA PHE A 130 18.93 -12.55 17.88
C PHE A 130 19.18 -14.03 18.13
N ALA A 131 18.47 -14.91 17.41
CA ALA A 131 18.66 -16.34 17.55
C ALA A 131 18.46 -17.11 16.24
N TYR A 132 19.16 -18.23 16.13
CA TYR A 132 18.89 -19.27 15.14
C TYR A 132 18.02 -20.36 15.76
N LEU A 133 16.90 -20.68 15.11
CA LEU A 133 15.97 -21.71 15.54
C LEU A 133 16.20 -23.00 14.76
N THR A 134 16.24 -24.12 15.49
CA THR A 134 16.00 -25.46 14.94
C THR A 134 14.62 -25.92 15.37
N GLU A 135 14.14 -27.04 14.83
CA GLU A 135 12.83 -27.61 15.19
C GLU A 135 12.66 -27.80 16.71
N THR A 136 13.75 -28.11 17.42
CA THR A 136 13.73 -28.44 18.85
C THR A 136 14.60 -27.52 19.71
N GLY A 137 15.23 -26.49 19.12
CA GLY A 137 16.29 -25.74 19.79
C GLY A 137 16.38 -24.28 19.39
N ARG A 138 17.08 -23.52 20.24
CA ARG A 138 17.34 -22.09 20.07
C ARG A 138 18.80 -21.79 20.39
N PHE A 139 19.52 -21.25 19.40
CA PHE A 139 20.90 -20.81 19.54
C PHE A 139 20.95 -19.29 19.51
N ASN A 140 21.27 -18.66 20.64
CA ASN A 140 21.40 -17.21 20.71
C ASN A 140 22.67 -16.76 19.97
N ILE A 141 22.53 -15.73 19.14
CA ILE A 141 23.62 -15.11 18.39
C ILE A 141 23.89 -13.74 19.04
N PRO A 142 25.14 -13.46 19.47
CA PRO A 142 25.47 -12.18 20.08
C PRO A 142 25.35 -11.04 19.05
N ILE A 143 24.66 -9.97 19.44
CA ILE A 143 24.58 -8.73 18.68
C ILE A 143 25.71 -7.82 19.13
N LEU A 144 26.65 -7.55 18.23
CA LEU A 144 27.80 -6.71 18.51
C LEU A 144 27.56 -5.28 18.00
N PRO A 145 28.21 -4.25 18.59
CA PRO A 145 28.21 -2.91 18.03
C PRO A 145 28.63 -2.92 16.56
N GLY A 146 27.91 -2.19 15.71
CA GLY A 146 28.11 -2.17 14.26
C GLY A 146 27.28 -3.19 13.46
N PHE A 147 26.58 -4.12 14.12
CA PHE A 147 25.61 -4.97 13.44
C PHE A 147 24.35 -4.16 13.10
N PRO A 148 23.73 -4.37 11.92
CA PRO A 148 22.55 -3.60 11.51
C PRO A 148 21.30 -3.91 12.35
N MET A 149 21.34 -4.96 13.18
CA MET A 149 20.28 -5.33 14.13
C MET A 149 20.40 -4.65 15.49
N ASN A 150 21.35 -3.73 15.68
CA ASN A 150 21.45 -2.93 16.90
C ASN A 150 20.45 -1.77 16.86
N ASN A 151 19.47 -1.76 17.78
CA ASN A 151 18.40 -0.78 17.84
C ASN A 151 18.58 0.24 18.98
N HIS A 152 19.79 0.43 19.50
CA HIS A 152 20.03 1.44 20.52
C HIS A 152 19.65 2.85 20.03
N GLY A 153 18.77 3.53 20.78
CA GLY A 153 18.22 4.85 20.40
C GLY A 153 16.89 4.80 19.63
N ASN A 154 16.43 3.62 19.22
CA ASN A 154 15.18 3.44 18.49
C ASN A 154 13.98 3.24 19.44
N TYR A 155 12.77 3.28 18.86
CA TYR A 155 11.52 3.09 19.58
C TYR A 155 10.68 1.94 19.00
N ILE A 156 10.05 1.16 19.87
CA ILE A 156 9.01 0.20 19.51
C ILE A 156 7.69 0.94 19.43
N VAL A 157 6.98 0.85 18.30
CA VAL A 157 5.76 1.64 18.08
C VAL A 157 4.63 0.85 17.45
N ARG A 158 3.41 1.36 17.64
CA ARG A 158 2.28 1.03 16.76
C ARG A 158 2.33 1.99 15.58
N LEU A 159 2.88 1.58 14.44
CA LEU A 159 3.09 2.48 13.30
C LEU A 159 1.79 3.14 12.81
N GLY A 160 0.64 2.44 12.88
CA GLY A 160 -0.66 3.05 12.57
C GLY A 160 -1.00 4.24 13.47
N HIS A 161 -0.64 4.19 14.76
CA HIS A 161 -0.85 5.33 15.68
C HIS A 161 0.12 6.48 15.38
N LEU A 162 1.37 6.17 15.03
CA LEU A 162 2.32 7.19 14.58
C LEU A 162 1.84 7.88 13.31
N VAL A 163 1.35 7.13 12.33
CA VAL A 163 0.81 7.68 11.08
C VAL A 163 -0.45 8.52 11.34
N LYS A 164 -1.34 8.07 12.22
CA LYS A 164 -2.48 8.87 12.66
C LYS A 164 -2.05 10.21 13.27
N TRP A 165 -1.09 10.17 14.20
CA TRP A 165 -0.52 11.38 14.81
C TRP A 165 0.14 12.30 13.77
N LEU A 166 0.90 11.75 12.81
CA LEU A 166 1.44 12.55 11.70
C LEU A 166 0.33 13.20 10.85
N GLY A 167 -0.83 12.53 10.72
CA GLY A 167 -2.02 13.10 10.08
C GLY A 167 -2.50 14.34 10.81
N GLU A 168 -2.64 14.25 12.14
CA GLU A 168 -3.03 15.38 12.99
C GLU A 168 -2.04 16.55 12.86
N GLN A 169 -0.72 16.27 12.83
CA GLN A 169 0.31 17.30 12.64
C GLN A 169 0.23 17.96 11.24
N ALA A 170 -0.13 17.18 10.22
CA ALA A 170 -0.30 17.69 8.86
C ALA A 170 -1.55 18.57 8.73
N GLU A 171 -2.68 18.16 9.31
CA GLU A 171 -3.93 18.92 9.32
C GLU A 171 -3.76 20.25 10.07
N GLU A 172 -3.03 20.27 11.19
CA GLU A 172 -2.73 21.51 11.94
C GLU A 172 -1.92 22.51 11.09
N LEU A 173 -1.11 22.02 10.15
CA LEU A 173 -0.38 22.84 9.18
C LEU A 173 -1.22 23.23 7.95
N GLY A 174 -2.50 22.84 7.89
CA GLY A 174 -3.43 23.17 6.82
C GLY A 174 -3.35 22.24 5.60
N VAL A 175 -2.83 21.02 5.76
CA VAL A 175 -2.95 19.97 4.74
C VAL A 175 -4.39 19.46 4.71
N GLU A 176 -4.97 19.31 3.52
CA GLU A 176 -6.28 18.68 3.34
C GLU A 176 -6.09 17.17 3.20
N ILE A 177 -6.60 16.38 4.15
CA ILE A 177 -6.49 14.92 4.12
C ILE A 177 -7.86 14.30 3.86
N TYR A 178 -7.93 13.44 2.85
CA TYR A 178 -9.15 12.75 2.42
C TYR A 178 -9.00 11.23 2.63
N PRO A 179 -9.31 10.73 3.83
CA PRO A 179 -9.43 9.29 4.06
C PRO A 179 -10.68 8.72 3.38
N GLY A 180 -10.64 7.44 3.02
CA GLY A 180 -11.67 6.76 2.24
C GLY A 180 -11.63 7.08 0.74
N CYS A 181 -10.74 7.96 0.29
CA CYS A 181 -10.59 8.37 -1.10
C CYS A 181 -9.40 7.64 -1.74
N ALA A 182 -9.69 6.56 -2.46
CA ALA A 182 -8.67 5.84 -3.24
C ALA A 182 -8.46 6.52 -4.60
N ALA A 183 -7.23 6.96 -4.88
CA ALA A 183 -6.83 7.26 -6.25
C ALA A 183 -6.83 5.95 -7.06
N ALA A 184 -7.59 5.93 -8.16
CA ALA A 184 -7.80 4.75 -9.00
C ALA A 184 -7.28 4.92 -10.43
N GLU A 185 -7.08 6.17 -10.87
CA GLU A 185 -6.67 6.51 -12.23
C GLU A 185 -5.64 7.65 -12.20
N ILE A 186 -4.65 7.61 -13.10
CA ILE A 186 -3.70 8.71 -13.31
C ILE A 186 -4.20 9.54 -14.49
N LEU A 187 -4.34 10.83 -14.28
CA LEU A 187 -4.71 11.78 -15.32
C LEU A 187 -3.45 12.35 -15.97
N TYR A 188 -3.47 12.52 -17.28
CA TYR A 188 -2.34 13.06 -18.05
C TYR A 188 -2.76 14.31 -18.82
N HIS A 189 -1.81 15.22 -19.01
CA HIS A 189 -1.90 16.27 -20.00
C HIS A 189 -1.66 15.70 -21.41
N ASP A 190 -2.04 16.47 -22.43
CA ASP A 190 -1.83 16.10 -23.84
C ASP A 190 -0.35 15.92 -24.20
N ASP A 191 0.56 16.61 -23.48
CA ASP A 191 2.01 16.45 -23.64
C ASP A 191 2.57 15.16 -23.00
N GLY A 192 1.70 14.37 -22.33
CA GLY A 192 2.04 13.11 -21.68
C GLY A 192 2.50 13.24 -20.23
N SER A 193 2.65 14.45 -19.69
CA SER A 193 2.96 14.69 -18.27
C SER A 193 1.76 14.38 -17.37
N VAL A 194 2.02 14.14 -16.08
CA VAL A 194 0.95 13.83 -15.10
C VAL A 194 0.19 15.11 -14.76
N LYS A 195 -1.13 15.10 -14.97
CA LYS A 195 -2.07 16.18 -14.63
C LYS A 195 -2.65 16.04 -13.22
N GLY A 196 -2.70 14.82 -12.67
CA GLY A 196 -3.41 14.55 -11.43
C GLY A 196 -3.80 13.08 -11.27
N VAL A 197 -4.82 12.84 -10.44
CA VAL A 197 -5.45 11.52 -10.27
C VAL A 197 -6.96 11.65 -10.22
N ALA A 198 -7.68 10.57 -10.51
CA ALA A 198 -9.10 10.47 -10.22
C ALA A 198 -9.38 9.42 -9.14
N THR A 199 -10.40 9.65 -8.32
CA THR A 199 -10.88 8.65 -7.36
C THR A 199 -11.64 7.53 -8.06
N GLY A 200 -11.81 6.40 -7.36
CA GLY A 200 -12.58 5.27 -7.89
C GLY A 200 -14.05 5.58 -8.06
N ASP A 201 -14.64 5.14 -9.18
CA ASP A 201 -16.08 5.22 -9.40
C ASP A 201 -16.83 4.30 -8.45
N VAL A 202 -18.05 4.70 -8.08
CA VAL A 202 -18.91 3.92 -7.18
C VAL A 202 -20.19 3.49 -7.88
N GLY A 203 -20.92 2.55 -7.27
CA GLY A 203 -22.19 2.09 -7.84
C GLY A 203 -22.05 1.18 -9.07
N ILE A 204 -20.99 0.37 -9.15
CA ILE A 204 -20.82 -0.65 -10.21
C ILE A 204 -21.20 -2.03 -9.65
N ALA A 205 -21.93 -2.82 -10.43
CA ALA A 205 -22.29 -4.18 -10.07
C ALA A 205 -21.13 -5.15 -10.31
N LYS A 206 -21.18 -6.33 -9.68
CA LYS A 206 -20.13 -7.36 -9.80
C LYS A 206 -19.91 -7.82 -11.24
N ASP A 207 -20.92 -7.73 -12.10
CA ASP A 207 -20.86 -8.06 -13.51
C ASP A 207 -20.33 -6.91 -14.41
N GLY A 208 -19.95 -5.78 -13.81
CA GLY A 208 -19.48 -4.58 -14.50
C GLY A 208 -20.59 -3.65 -15.01
N SER A 209 -21.87 -3.95 -14.78
CA SER A 209 -22.96 -3.04 -15.16
C SER A 209 -23.07 -1.83 -14.22
N PRO A 210 -23.49 -0.65 -14.73
CA PRO A 210 -23.75 0.52 -13.90
C PRO A 210 -25.04 0.28 -13.08
N LYS A 211 -25.03 0.64 -11.79
CA LYS A 211 -26.25 0.66 -10.96
C LYS A 211 -26.95 2.01 -11.12
N SER A 212 -28.19 2.09 -10.62
CA SER A 212 -28.92 3.36 -10.52
C SER A 212 -28.26 4.38 -9.59
N THR A 213 -27.36 3.93 -8.72
CA THR A 213 -26.53 4.75 -7.82
C THR A 213 -25.10 4.90 -8.33
N PHE A 214 -24.86 4.72 -9.64
CA PHE A 214 -23.55 4.94 -10.22
C PHE A 214 -23.18 6.41 -10.08
N GLU A 215 -21.96 6.67 -9.60
CA GLU A 215 -21.37 8.00 -9.60
C GLU A 215 -19.92 7.89 -10.07
N PRO A 216 -19.51 8.73 -11.03
CA PRO A 216 -18.12 8.80 -11.44
C PRO A 216 -17.29 9.40 -10.29
N GLY A 217 -16.08 8.86 -10.11
CA GLY A 217 -15.11 9.41 -9.18
C GLY A 217 -14.69 10.84 -9.54
N MET A 218 -14.15 11.56 -8.57
CA MET A 218 -13.70 12.94 -8.68
C MET A 218 -12.30 13.02 -9.29
N ALA A 219 -12.09 13.97 -10.20
CA ALA A 219 -10.77 14.30 -10.74
C ALA A 219 -10.11 15.36 -9.85
N LEU A 220 -8.88 15.08 -9.41
CA LEU A 220 -8.03 15.99 -8.65
C LEU A 220 -6.83 16.37 -9.51
N HIS A 221 -6.85 17.58 -10.06
CA HIS A 221 -5.75 18.14 -10.83
C HIS A 221 -4.70 18.77 -9.91
N ALA A 222 -3.43 18.65 -10.29
CA ALA A 222 -2.33 19.23 -9.55
C ALA A 222 -1.18 19.66 -10.46
N LYS A 223 -0.42 20.66 -10.02
CA LYS A 223 0.86 21.02 -10.66
C LYS A 223 1.88 19.90 -10.48
N VAL A 224 1.86 19.23 -9.33
CA VAL A 224 2.68 18.05 -9.03
C VAL A 224 1.85 17.01 -8.29
N THR A 225 1.92 15.76 -8.74
CA THR A 225 1.36 14.61 -8.02
C THR A 225 2.47 13.74 -7.46
N LEU A 226 2.50 13.55 -6.14
CA LEU A 226 3.45 12.69 -5.44
C LEU A 226 2.80 11.33 -5.15
N PHE A 227 3.43 10.25 -5.60
CA PHE A 227 2.95 8.88 -5.38
C PHE A 227 3.64 8.25 -4.17
N ALA A 228 2.88 8.03 -3.10
CA ALA A 228 3.32 7.49 -1.81
C ALA A 228 2.52 6.23 -1.41
N GLU A 229 2.12 5.40 -2.39
CA GLU A 229 1.28 4.21 -2.18
C GLU A 229 1.95 3.11 -1.33
N GLY A 230 3.27 3.18 -1.12
CA GLY A 230 4.03 2.19 -0.38
C GLY A 230 4.43 0.97 -1.22
N CYS A 231 4.58 -0.18 -0.56
CA CYS A 231 5.06 -1.41 -1.18
C CYS A 231 4.13 -1.85 -2.32
N ARG A 232 4.67 -1.84 -3.56
CA ARG A 232 3.98 -2.30 -4.77
C ARG A 232 2.70 -1.52 -5.10
N GLY A 233 2.78 -0.19 -5.06
CA GLY A 233 1.72 0.74 -5.50
C GLY A 233 1.22 0.47 -6.93
N HIS A 234 -0.09 0.47 -7.11
CA HIS A 234 -0.70 0.06 -8.38
C HIS A 234 -0.69 1.18 -9.44
N LEU A 235 -0.76 2.45 -9.03
CA LEU A 235 -0.57 3.59 -9.93
C LEU A 235 0.92 3.75 -10.24
N THR A 236 1.76 3.63 -9.22
CA THR A 236 3.23 3.67 -9.36
C THR A 236 3.73 2.64 -10.37
N LYS A 237 3.19 1.41 -10.33
CA LYS A 237 3.50 0.38 -11.34
C LYS A 237 3.17 0.81 -12.78
N GLN A 238 2.09 1.57 -12.98
CA GLN A 238 1.71 2.09 -14.30
C GLN A 238 2.68 3.19 -14.74
N LEU A 239 3.07 4.10 -13.82
CA LEU A 239 4.07 5.14 -14.09
C LEU A 239 5.43 4.55 -14.45
N GLU A 240 5.86 3.52 -13.73
CA GLU A 240 7.10 2.78 -14.02
C GLU A 240 7.15 2.30 -15.47
N THR A 241 6.02 1.81 -15.98
CA THR A 241 5.90 1.35 -17.37
C THR A 241 5.83 2.51 -18.36
N LYS A 242 5.00 3.52 -18.08
CA LYS A 242 4.77 4.65 -19.01
C LYS A 242 6.04 5.49 -19.23
N PHE A 243 6.80 5.72 -18.17
CA PHE A 243 7.99 6.58 -18.18
C PHE A 243 9.30 5.80 -18.13
N SER A 244 9.26 4.48 -18.32
CA SER A 244 10.43 3.60 -18.29
C SER A 244 11.32 3.78 -17.05
N LEU A 245 10.72 3.99 -15.87
CA LEU A 245 11.44 4.33 -14.63
C LEU A 245 12.30 3.17 -14.07
N ARG A 246 12.24 2.00 -14.73
CA ARG A 246 12.93 0.77 -14.33
C ARG A 246 14.05 0.40 -15.29
N ASP A 247 14.38 1.26 -16.26
CA ASP A 247 15.51 1.04 -17.15
C ASP A 247 16.83 1.05 -16.37
N ASN A 248 17.71 0.10 -16.67
CA ASN A 248 19.04 -0.05 -16.07
C ASN A 248 19.07 -0.28 -14.55
N VAL A 249 17.96 -0.74 -13.95
CA VAL A 249 17.91 -1.14 -12.54
C VAL A 249 17.36 -2.56 -12.38
N ALA A 250 17.87 -3.31 -11.41
CA ALA A 250 17.38 -4.65 -11.10
C ALA A 250 15.92 -4.59 -10.65
N PRO A 251 15.06 -5.57 -11.01
CA PRO A 251 13.67 -5.62 -10.55
C PRO A 251 13.58 -5.65 -9.02
N GLN A 252 12.50 -5.09 -8.46
CA GLN A 252 12.30 -5.08 -7.02
C GLN A 252 12.00 -6.49 -6.50
N SER A 253 12.66 -6.87 -5.40
CA SER A 253 12.41 -8.10 -4.67
C SER A 253 11.54 -7.82 -3.44
N TYR A 254 10.59 -8.72 -3.14
CA TYR A 254 9.61 -8.52 -2.08
C TYR A 254 9.62 -9.68 -1.09
N GLY A 255 9.30 -9.37 0.17
CA GLY A 255 8.90 -10.33 1.20
C GLY A 255 7.46 -10.09 1.64
N ILE A 256 6.80 -11.13 2.12
CA ILE A 256 5.47 -11.01 2.75
C ILE A 256 5.63 -10.97 4.28
N GLY A 257 5.10 -9.91 4.90
CA GLY A 257 5.05 -9.77 6.35
C GLY A 257 3.67 -10.17 6.87
N LEU A 258 3.64 -11.12 7.81
CA LEU A 258 2.44 -11.45 8.58
C LEU A 258 2.65 -10.95 10.01
N LYS A 259 1.61 -10.36 10.59
CA LYS A 259 1.68 -9.76 11.92
C LYS A 259 0.37 -9.95 12.67
N GLU A 260 0.51 -10.24 13.95
CA GLU A 260 -0.58 -10.28 14.93
C GLU A 260 -0.22 -9.40 16.14
N ILE A 261 -1.22 -9.03 16.94
CA ILE A 261 -1.04 -8.30 18.20
C ILE A 261 -1.60 -9.19 19.32
N TRP A 262 -0.81 -9.37 20.38
CA TRP A 262 -1.13 -10.24 21.49
C TRP A 262 -1.14 -9.44 22.80
N GLU A 263 -2.11 -9.75 23.66
CA GLU A 263 -2.04 -9.43 25.08
C GLU A 263 -1.50 -10.66 25.82
N ILE A 264 -0.49 -10.46 26.67
CA ILE A 264 0.20 -11.54 27.40
C ILE A 264 0.25 -11.23 28.90
N PRO A 265 0.42 -12.26 29.76
CA PRO A 265 0.63 -12.03 31.19
C PRO A 265 1.81 -11.10 31.47
N ALA A 266 1.64 -10.18 32.41
CA ALA A 266 2.61 -9.11 32.69
C ALA A 266 4.00 -9.65 33.07
N GLU A 267 4.06 -10.77 33.78
CA GLU A 267 5.31 -11.44 34.19
C GLU A 267 6.10 -12.03 33.02
N LYS A 268 5.49 -12.19 31.84
CA LYS A 268 6.15 -12.62 30.60
C LYS A 268 6.52 -11.46 29.67
N HIS A 269 6.13 -10.24 30.01
CA HIS A 269 6.38 -9.05 29.22
C HIS A 269 7.64 -8.32 29.69
N THR A 270 8.57 -8.07 28.77
CA THR A 270 9.75 -7.22 29.01
C THR A 270 9.65 -5.98 28.13
N PRO A 271 9.23 -4.82 28.66
CA PRO A 271 9.18 -3.57 27.89
C PRO A 271 10.53 -3.20 27.27
N GLY A 272 10.53 -2.81 26.00
CA GLY A 272 11.74 -2.43 25.25
C GLY A 272 12.54 -3.61 24.69
N LEU A 273 12.08 -4.85 24.86
CA LEU A 273 12.68 -6.02 24.23
C LEU A 273 12.28 -6.13 22.74
N VAL A 274 13.29 -6.27 21.89
CA VAL A 274 13.16 -6.63 20.47
C VAL A 274 13.82 -7.98 20.25
N GLU A 275 13.09 -8.90 19.61
CA GLU A 275 13.59 -10.25 19.34
C GLU A 275 13.40 -10.63 17.87
N HIS A 276 14.47 -11.11 17.26
CA HIS A 276 14.50 -11.57 15.88
C HIS A 276 15.04 -13.00 15.82
N THR A 277 14.47 -13.80 14.90
CA THR A 277 14.88 -15.19 14.72
C THR A 277 15.00 -15.55 13.24
N ILE A 278 15.93 -16.44 12.92
CA ILE A 278 16.07 -17.08 11.61
C ILE A 278 16.10 -18.61 11.76
N GLY A 279 15.97 -19.35 10.67
CA GLY A 279 15.98 -20.82 10.67
C GLY A 279 14.58 -21.41 10.63
N TRP A 280 14.31 -22.43 11.44
CA TRP A 280 13.04 -23.15 11.46
C TRP A 280 11.85 -22.20 11.72
N PRO A 281 10.68 -22.37 11.05
CA PRO A 281 10.25 -23.49 10.19
C PRO A 281 10.64 -23.36 8.70
N LEU A 282 11.48 -22.39 8.34
CA LEU A 282 11.94 -22.25 6.96
C LEU A 282 12.93 -23.37 6.63
N VAL A 283 12.71 -24.08 5.51
CA VAL A 283 13.65 -25.09 5.01
C VAL A 283 14.91 -24.39 4.52
N SER A 284 16.09 -24.99 4.77
CA SER A 284 17.43 -24.38 4.67
C SER A 284 17.60 -23.27 3.64
N MET A 285 18.27 -22.19 4.08
CA MET A 285 18.61 -20.96 3.36
C MET A 285 19.20 -21.21 1.95
N THR A 286 18.35 -21.38 0.93
CA THR A 286 18.77 -21.13 -0.45
C THR A 286 18.87 -19.63 -0.62
N MET A 287 20.07 -19.13 -0.38
CA MET A 287 20.43 -17.73 -0.56
C MET A 287 20.40 -17.45 -2.07
N TYR A 288 19.32 -16.86 -2.56
CA TYR A 288 19.33 -16.25 -3.88
C TYR A 288 20.19 -14.98 -3.77
N CYS A 289 21.46 -15.07 -4.19
CA CYS A 289 22.28 -13.91 -4.53
C CYS A 289 21.72 -13.20 -5.76
#